data_AF-A0A3D1YZF1-F1
#
_entry.id   AF-A0A3D1YZF1-F1
#
_cell.length_a   1.000
_cell.length_b   1.000
_cell.length_c   1.000
_cell.angle_alpha   90.00
_cell.angle_beta   90.00
_cell.angle_gamma   90.00
#
_symmetry.space_group_name_H-M   'P 1'
#
loop_
_entity.id
_entity.type
_entity.pdbx_description
1 polymer ?
#
loop_
_entity_poly.entity_id
_entity_poly.type
_entity_poly.pdbx_seq_one_letter_code
_entity_poly.pdbx_strand_id
1 'polypeptide(L)'
;MSRSWHMSQARWHALAAAARAAVAATTTIKSKSIILKAVSVDVSIKGIVGEPVMDNDYTLGNLRQDLWPVLKRMPAYARLIKLLASDPRLSGKQKTKLAAGLGYMVSPIDLVPGFIPVLGQLDDVLAVLLLLRNVLRSSPREIVEPYLIQTELTRELIDDDISTSARVLRAASITIAKKIGRGLMRFGRFIAKKLKA
;
A
#
# COMPACT_ATOMS: atom_id res chain seq x y z
N MET A 1 -50.98 0.45 -27.25
CA MET A 1 -50.43 1.82 -27.33
C MET A 1 -48.93 1.75 -27.08
N SER A 2 -48.12 1.71 -28.14
CA SER A 2 -46.66 1.62 -28.08
C SER A 2 -46.06 3.03 -28.23
N ARG A 3 -45.34 3.52 -27.23
CA ARG A 3 -44.56 4.76 -27.31
C ARG A 3 -43.30 4.47 -28.13
N SER A 4 -43.28 4.92 -29.38
CA SER A 4 -42.11 4.86 -30.24
C SER A 4 -41.01 5.77 -29.69
N TRP A 5 -39.87 5.16 -29.37
CA TRP A 5 -38.64 5.84 -28.99
C TRP A 5 -37.98 6.46 -30.23
N HIS A 6 -38.48 7.61 -30.69
CA HIS A 6 -37.77 8.40 -31.71
C HIS A 6 -36.84 9.41 -31.03
N MET A 7 -35.62 8.96 -30.77
CA MET A 7 -34.51 9.87 -30.50
C MET A 7 -34.06 10.52 -31.82
N SER A 8 -34.03 11.86 -31.84
CA SER A 8 -33.60 12.63 -33.01
C SER A 8 -32.16 12.30 -33.42
N GLN A 9 -31.84 12.43 -34.71
CA GLN A 9 -30.51 12.15 -35.28
C GLN A 9 -29.38 12.85 -34.50
N ALA A 10 -29.60 14.08 -34.03
CA ALA A 10 -28.65 14.82 -33.19
C ALA A 10 -28.32 14.09 -31.87
N ARG A 11 -29.31 13.44 -31.24
CA ARG A 11 -29.12 12.67 -29.99
C ARG A 11 -28.38 11.36 -30.23
N TRP A 12 -28.56 10.73 -31.40
CA TRP A 12 -27.79 9.56 -31.81
C TRP A 12 -26.32 9.89 -32.05
N HIS A 13 -26.02 11.02 -32.71
CA HIS A 13 -24.66 11.48 -32.90
C HIS A 13 -23.98 11.87 -31.57
N ALA A 14 -24.70 12.51 -30.65
CA ALA A 14 -24.20 12.84 -29.32
C ALA A 14 -23.91 11.58 -28.47
N LEU A 15 -24.78 10.57 -28.50
CA LEU A 15 -24.55 9.30 -27.80
C LEU A 15 -23.43 8.48 -28.43
N ALA A 16 -23.33 8.44 -29.75
CA ALA A 16 -22.23 7.78 -30.45
C ALA A 16 -20.90 8.50 -30.24
N ALA A 17 -20.91 9.83 -30.11
CA ALA A 17 -19.74 10.62 -29.73
C ALA A 17 -19.37 10.42 -28.27
N ALA A 18 -20.34 10.36 -27.34
CA ALA A 18 -20.11 10.06 -25.93
C ALA A 18 -19.62 8.63 -25.70
N ALA A 19 -20.10 7.65 -26.49
CA ALA A 19 -19.64 6.27 -26.45
C ALA A 19 -18.25 6.11 -27.07
N ARG A 20 -17.98 6.77 -28.21
CA ARG A 20 -16.63 6.83 -28.79
C ARG A 20 -15.67 7.57 -27.87
N ALA A 21 -16.12 8.64 -27.21
CA ALA A 21 -15.36 9.32 -26.17
C ALA A 21 -15.16 8.39 -24.97
N ALA A 22 -16.16 7.63 -24.49
CA ALA A 22 -15.99 6.70 -23.39
C ALA A 22 -15.09 5.50 -23.74
N VAL A 23 -15.09 5.02 -24.99
CA VAL A 23 -14.22 3.94 -25.48
C VAL A 23 -12.82 4.44 -25.79
N ALA A 24 -12.66 5.60 -26.43
CA ALA A 24 -11.38 6.29 -26.59
C ALA A 24 -10.82 6.63 -25.21
N ALA A 25 -11.65 7.11 -24.30
CA ALA A 25 -11.32 7.29 -22.91
C ALA A 25 -11.12 5.90 -22.23
N THR A 26 -11.70 4.77 -22.63
CA THR A 26 -11.24 3.45 -22.10
C THR A 26 -9.85 3.05 -22.64
N THR A 27 -9.48 3.58 -23.81
CA THR A 27 -8.18 3.38 -24.46
C THR A 27 -7.13 4.44 -24.07
N THR A 28 -7.57 5.57 -23.48
CA THR A 28 -6.77 6.79 -23.18
C THR A 28 -6.95 7.30 -21.73
N ILE A 29 -8.04 6.98 -21.01
CA ILE A 29 -8.23 7.15 -19.55
C ILE A 29 -7.27 6.16 -18.90
N LYS A 30 -6.12 6.70 -18.53
CA LYS A 30 -5.54 6.59 -17.18
C LYS A 30 -5.42 5.20 -16.54
N SER A 31 -5.52 4.10 -17.29
CA SER A 31 -4.92 2.82 -16.91
C SER A 31 -3.41 2.99 -16.75
N LYS A 32 -2.81 3.91 -17.53
CA LYS A 32 -1.47 4.45 -17.28
C LYS A 32 -1.33 4.97 -15.85
N SER A 33 -2.26 5.72 -15.25
CA SER A 33 -2.03 6.25 -13.90
C SER A 33 -2.08 5.19 -12.79
N ILE A 34 -2.86 4.12 -12.92
CA ILE A 34 -2.92 3.05 -11.91
C ILE A 34 -1.71 2.13 -12.06
N ILE A 35 -1.35 1.79 -13.30
CA ILE A 35 -0.16 0.99 -13.60
C ILE A 35 1.10 1.80 -13.27
N LEU A 36 1.16 3.09 -13.62
CA LEU A 36 2.24 4.01 -13.22
C LEU A 36 2.26 4.19 -11.71
N LYS A 37 1.13 4.29 -11.00
CA LYS A 37 1.14 4.31 -9.52
C LYS A 37 1.64 2.99 -8.94
N ALA A 38 1.23 1.85 -9.48
CA ALA A 38 1.75 0.55 -9.06
C ALA A 38 3.25 0.40 -9.35
N VAL A 39 3.72 0.87 -10.51
CA VAL A 39 5.13 0.95 -10.91
C VAL A 39 5.90 2.01 -10.11
N SER A 40 5.28 3.11 -9.69
CA SER A 40 5.89 4.11 -8.81
C SER A 40 6.01 3.59 -7.39
N VAL A 41 5.01 2.84 -6.90
CA VAL A 41 5.09 2.09 -5.65
C VAL A 41 6.20 1.04 -5.74
N ASP A 42 6.30 0.33 -6.88
CA ASP A 42 7.37 -0.62 -7.18
C ASP A 42 8.77 0.00 -7.04
N VAL A 43 8.99 1.14 -7.71
CA VAL A 43 10.25 1.88 -7.75
C VAL A 43 10.55 2.51 -6.39
N SER A 44 9.54 3.08 -5.72
CA SER A 44 9.70 3.68 -4.39
C SER A 44 10.04 2.62 -3.36
N ILE A 45 9.38 1.45 -3.39
CA ILE A 45 9.71 0.32 -2.54
C ILE A 45 11.14 -0.14 -2.82
N LYS A 46 11.51 -0.39 -4.09
CA LYS A 46 12.88 -0.81 -4.46
C LYS A 46 13.96 0.17 -3.96
N GLY A 47 13.72 1.47 -4.02
CA GLY A 47 14.66 2.49 -3.52
C GLY A 47 14.78 2.51 -1.99
N ILE A 48 13.76 2.05 -1.27
CA ILE A 48 13.69 2.07 0.20
C ILE A 48 14.20 0.76 0.82
N VAL A 49 13.89 -0.40 0.22
CA VAL A 49 14.22 -1.74 0.75
C VAL A 49 15.26 -2.52 -0.05
N GLY A 50 15.63 -2.08 -1.27
CA GLY A 50 16.36 -2.91 -2.23
C GLY A 50 15.41 -3.78 -3.07
N GLU A 51 15.93 -4.60 -3.98
CA GLU A 51 15.13 -5.60 -4.72
C GLU A 51 14.47 -6.53 -3.68
N PRO A 52 13.14 -6.51 -3.52
CA PRO A 52 12.50 -7.49 -2.67
C PRO A 52 12.77 -8.87 -3.26
N VAL A 53 13.21 -9.83 -2.45
CA VAL A 53 13.37 -11.22 -2.89
C VAL A 53 11.99 -11.75 -3.28
N MET A 54 11.74 -11.80 -4.59
CA MET A 54 10.49 -12.29 -5.16
C MET A 54 10.64 -13.78 -5.41
N ASP A 55 10.35 -14.58 -4.39
CA ASP A 55 10.21 -16.01 -4.59
C ASP A 55 8.93 -16.29 -5.41
N ASN A 56 8.96 -17.28 -6.30
CA ASN A 56 7.91 -17.45 -7.32
C ASN A 56 6.57 -17.93 -6.74
N ASP A 57 6.54 -18.28 -5.45
CA ASP A 57 5.44 -18.97 -4.77
C ASP A 57 4.46 -18.04 -4.00
N TYR A 58 4.61 -16.71 -4.10
CA TYR A 58 3.66 -15.77 -3.48
C TYR A 58 2.29 -15.81 -4.17
N THR A 59 1.50 -16.82 -3.81
CA THR A 59 0.08 -16.90 -4.09
C THR A 59 -0.62 -15.86 -3.20
N LEU A 60 -1.46 -15.02 -3.82
CA LEU A 60 -2.26 -13.99 -3.14
C LEU A 60 -3.10 -14.52 -1.96
N GLY A 61 -3.27 -15.84 -1.84
CA GLY A 61 -3.91 -16.50 -0.70
C GLY A 61 -3.14 -16.36 0.62
N ASN A 62 -1.81 -16.22 0.59
CA ASN A 62 -0.98 -16.28 1.79
C ASN A 62 -0.54 -14.91 2.34
N LEU A 63 -0.92 -13.80 1.70
CA LEU A 63 -0.59 -12.43 2.16
C LEU A 63 -0.96 -12.18 3.62
N ARG A 64 -2.09 -12.75 4.06
CA ARG A 64 -2.53 -12.67 5.45
C ARG A 64 -1.60 -13.45 6.38
N GLN A 65 -1.13 -14.63 5.97
CA GLN A 65 -0.26 -15.48 6.77
C GLN A 65 1.12 -14.83 6.93
N ASP A 66 1.64 -14.18 5.89
CA ASP A 66 2.91 -13.47 5.93
C ASP A 66 2.84 -12.20 6.80
N LEU A 67 1.72 -11.47 6.73
CA LEU A 67 1.54 -10.21 7.45
C LEU A 67 1.19 -10.41 8.93
N TRP A 68 0.54 -11.53 9.27
CA TRP A 68 0.05 -11.79 10.62
C TRP A 68 1.16 -11.82 11.70
N PRO A 69 2.33 -12.44 11.47
CA PRO A 69 3.48 -12.34 12.37
C PRO A 69 3.92 -10.89 12.63
N VAL A 70 4.01 -10.08 11.58
CA VAL A 70 4.41 -8.65 11.68
C VAL A 70 3.41 -7.90 12.56
N LEU A 71 2.11 -8.08 12.31
CA LEU A 71 1.05 -7.43 13.09
C LEU A 71 1.07 -7.85 14.57
N LYS A 72 1.32 -9.13 14.85
CA LYS A 72 1.45 -9.64 16.23
C LYS A 72 2.64 -9.03 16.98
N ARG A 73 3.69 -8.60 16.27
CA ARG A 73 4.87 -7.94 16.85
C ARG A 73 4.70 -6.44 17.05
N MET A 74 3.63 -5.83 16.54
CA MET A 74 3.38 -4.38 16.69
C MET A 74 3.41 -3.88 18.13
N PRO A 75 2.83 -4.57 19.14
CA PRO A 75 2.99 -4.17 20.54
C PRO A 75 4.45 -4.19 21.02
N ALA A 76 5.26 -5.14 20.53
CA ALA A 76 6.69 -5.20 20.85
C ALA A 76 7.45 -4.02 20.23
N TYR A 77 7.15 -3.66 18.96
CA TYR A 77 7.71 -2.46 18.33
C TYR A 77 7.33 -1.18 19.07
N ALA A 78 6.07 -1.03 19.49
CA ALA A 78 5.62 0.12 20.26
C ALA A 78 6.37 0.23 21.60
N ARG A 79 6.57 -0.90 22.31
CA ARG A 79 7.37 -0.96 23.53
C ARG A 79 8.82 -0.58 23.27
N LEU A 80 9.43 -1.10 22.21
CA LEU A 80 10.81 -0.77 21.84
C LEU A 80 10.98 0.73 21.57
N ILE A 81 10.07 1.32 20.80
CA ILE A 81 10.09 2.76 20.51
C ILE A 81 9.96 3.57 21.80
N LYS A 82 9.05 3.17 22.71
CA LYS A 82 8.86 3.83 24.01
C LYS A 82 10.14 3.77 24.85
N LEU A 83 10.74 2.59 24.96
CA LEU A 83 11.97 2.39 25.73
C LEU A 83 13.14 3.21 25.19
N LEU A 84 13.35 3.17 23.87
CA LEU A 84 14.38 3.96 23.21
C LEU A 84 14.13 5.47 23.37
N ALA A 85 12.88 5.93 23.21
CA ALA A 85 12.55 7.35 23.34
C ALA A 85 12.82 7.88 24.75
N SER A 86 12.71 7.02 25.76
CA SER A 86 13.01 7.34 27.16
C SER A 86 14.49 7.29 27.53
N ASP A 87 15.38 6.70 26.70
CA ASP A 87 16.81 6.62 27.04
C ASP A 87 17.49 8.01 26.94
N PRO A 88 18.11 8.52 28.02
CA PRO A 88 18.78 9.83 28.01
C PRO A 88 19.95 9.92 27.02
N ARG A 89 20.59 8.78 26.67
CA ARG A 89 21.79 8.69 25.82
C ARG A 89 21.50 8.86 24.33
N LEU A 90 20.23 8.77 23.89
CA LEU A 90 19.86 9.08 22.51
C LEU A 90 19.75 10.59 22.28
N SER A 91 20.18 11.03 21.10
CA SER A 91 20.09 12.43 20.67
C SER A 91 18.63 12.91 20.57
N GLY A 92 18.40 14.21 20.75
CA GLY A 92 17.08 14.81 20.60
C GLY A 92 16.43 14.50 19.24
N LYS A 93 17.21 14.52 18.14
CA LYS A 93 16.72 14.15 16.80
C LYS A 93 16.20 12.70 16.73
N GLN A 94 16.89 11.75 17.37
CA GLN A 94 16.44 10.36 17.41
C GLN A 94 15.17 10.22 18.23
N LYS A 95 15.07 10.92 19.37
CA LYS A 95 13.87 10.95 20.20
C LYS A 95 12.67 11.54 19.46
N THR A 96 12.86 12.63 18.70
CA THR A 96 11.78 13.21 17.89
C THR A 96 11.28 12.22 16.83
N LYS A 97 12.19 11.48 16.17
CA LYS A 97 11.78 10.42 15.23
C LYS A 97 10.98 9.33 15.94
N LEU A 98 11.47 8.83 17.08
CA LEU A 98 10.78 7.81 17.86
C LEU A 98 9.42 8.28 18.35
N ALA A 99 9.31 9.52 18.85
CA ALA A 99 8.06 10.13 19.25
C ALA A 99 7.07 10.29 18.09
N ALA A 100 7.56 10.67 16.90
CA ALA A 100 6.74 10.71 15.68
C ALA A 100 6.22 9.31 15.32
N GLY A 101 7.07 8.27 15.38
CA GLY A 101 6.66 6.89 15.15
C GLY A 101 5.64 6.39 16.18
N LEU A 102 5.82 6.74 17.45
CA LEU A 102 4.87 6.44 18.53
C LEU A 102 3.53 7.15 18.34
N GLY A 103 3.55 8.45 18.01
CA GLY A 103 2.35 9.22 17.71
C GLY A 103 1.58 8.62 16.54
N TYR A 104 2.30 8.09 15.56
CA TYR A 104 1.72 7.38 14.42
C TYR A 104 1.06 6.05 14.81
N MET A 105 1.68 5.27 15.71
CA MET A 105 1.12 4.00 16.19
C MET A 105 -0.04 4.17 17.18
N VAL A 106 0.02 5.20 18.02
CA VAL A 106 -0.96 5.45 19.10
C VAL A 106 -2.18 6.19 18.58
N SER A 107 -2.06 6.96 17.50
CA SER A 107 -3.20 7.56 16.79
C SER A 107 -4.05 6.45 16.18
N PRO A 108 -5.13 6.02 16.87
CA PRO A 108 -5.93 4.90 16.42
C PRO A 108 -6.88 5.46 15.37
N ILE A 109 -6.51 5.33 14.11
CA ILE A 109 -7.45 5.32 12.98
C ILE A 109 -8.03 6.70 12.60
N ASP A 110 -7.92 6.98 11.29
CA ASP A 110 -8.78 7.78 10.40
C ASP A 110 -8.33 9.18 9.93
N LEU A 111 -7.86 9.26 8.67
CA LEU A 111 -7.96 10.47 7.81
C LEU A 111 -8.13 10.17 6.30
N VAL A 112 -8.22 8.90 5.87
CA VAL A 112 -8.61 8.56 4.50
C VAL A 112 -9.64 7.44 4.55
N PRO A 113 -10.95 7.75 4.53
CA PRO A 113 -11.97 6.77 4.21
C PRO A 113 -11.78 6.39 2.73
N GLY A 114 -10.87 5.46 2.48
CA GLY A 114 -10.51 4.96 1.16
C GLY A 114 -10.96 3.52 1.01
N PHE A 115 -11.64 3.22 -0.10
CA PHE A 115 -12.23 1.94 -0.51
C PHE A 115 -11.31 0.68 -0.46
N ILE A 116 -10.08 0.76 0.05
CA ILE A 116 -9.12 -0.35 0.16
C ILE A 116 -8.47 -0.35 1.57
N PRO A 117 -9.12 -0.94 2.58
CA PRO A 117 -8.68 -0.90 3.99
C PRO A 117 -7.28 -1.49 4.24
N VAL A 118 -6.82 -2.42 3.40
CA VAL A 118 -5.59 -3.19 3.63
C VAL A 118 -4.32 -2.43 3.22
N LEU A 119 -4.40 -1.48 2.27
CA LEU A 119 -3.21 -0.77 1.79
C LEU A 119 -2.77 0.34 2.74
N GLY A 120 -3.71 1.06 3.36
CA GLY A 120 -3.38 2.16 4.29
C GLY A 120 -2.63 1.66 5.53
N GLN A 121 -3.13 0.58 6.14
CA GLN A 121 -2.52 0.02 7.35
C GLN A 121 -1.12 -0.59 7.12
N LEU A 122 -0.83 -1.02 5.89
CA LEU A 122 0.45 -1.65 5.59
C LEU A 122 1.55 -0.62 5.33
N ASP A 123 1.20 0.52 4.74
CA ASP A 123 2.09 1.67 4.63
C ASP A 123 2.52 2.16 6.02
N ASP A 124 1.58 2.17 6.96
CA ASP A 124 1.80 2.56 8.35
C ASP A 124 2.83 1.69 9.06
N VAL A 125 2.66 0.37 8.95
CA VAL A 125 3.59 -0.62 9.51
C VAL A 125 4.98 -0.44 8.89
N LEU A 126 5.04 -0.31 7.57
CA LEU A 126 6.31 -0.15 6.86
C LEU A 126 7.03 1.14 7.28
N ALA A 127 6.31 2.26 7.42
CA ALA A 127 6.85 3.53 7.88
C ALA A 127 7.45 3.42 9.29
N VAL A 128 6.74 2.78 10.22
CA VAL A 128 7.22 2.55 11.59
C VAL A 128 8.48 1.70 11.60
N LEU A 129 8.50 0.60 10.84
CA LEU A 129 9.65 -0.30 10.79
C LEU A 129 10.88 0.37 10.16
N LEU A 130 10.70 1.16 9.09
CA LEU A 130 11.77 1.92 8.45
C LEU A 130 12.33 3.01 9.36
N LEU A 131 11.46 3.71 10.09
CA LEU A 131 11.85 4.68 11.09
C LEU A 131 12.70 4.02 12.17
N LEU A 132 12.23 2.88 12.69
CA LEU A 132 12.94 2.11 13.69
C LEU A 132 14.31 1.70 13.15
N ARG A 133 14.38 1.08 11.96
CA ARG A 133 15.65 0.75 11.28
C ARG A 133 16.59 1.95 11.19
N ASN A 134 16.09 3.11 10.81
CA ASN A 134 16.90 4.34 10.73
C ASN A 134 17.49 4.74 12.09
N VAL A 135 16.68 4.66 13.16
CA VAL A 135 17.15 4.94 14.53
C VAL A 135 18.17 3.90 14.96
N LEU A 136 17.91 2.60 14.77
CA LEU A 136 18.83 1.53 15.16
C LEU A 136 20.18 1.62 14.41
N ARG A 137 20.18 2.04 13.14
CA ARG A 137 21.41 2.22 12.34
C ARG A 137 22.19 3.48 12.72
N SER A 138 21.52 4.51 13.22
CA SER A 138 22.16 5.77 13.61
C SER A 138 22.51 5.85 15.10
N SER A 139 22.19 4.81 15.89
CA SER A 139 22.42 4.76 17.33
C SER A 139 23.51 3.74 17.69
N PRO A 140 24.34 4.01 18.72
CA PRO A 140 25.31 3.06 19.23
C PRO A 140 24.67 1.71 19.63
N ARG A 141 25.33 0.59 19.31
CA ARG A 141 24.80 -0.75 19.58
C ARG A 141 24.65 -0.99 21.09
N GLU A 142 25.55 -0.44 21.88
CA GLU A 142 25.61 -0.58 23.34
C GLU A 142 24.37 0.02 24.03
N ILE A 143 23.72 1.00 23.39
CA ILE A 143 22.48 1.61 23.89
C ILE A 143 21.27 0.79 23.43
N VAL A 144 21.28 0.32 22.19
CA VAL A 144 20.10 -0.25 21.53
C VAL A 144 19.90 -1.73 21.85
N GLU A 145 20.97 -2.52 21.88
CA GLU A 145 20.87 -3.98 22.04
C GLU A 145 20.17 -4.43 23.33
N PRO A 146 20.37 -3.79 24.50
CA PRO A 146 19.64 -4.14 25.71
C PRO A 146 18.11 -4.07 25.53
N TYR A 147 17.62 -3.06 24.79
CA TYR A 147 16.19 -2.88 24.52
C TYR A 147 15.65 -3.86 23.48
N LEU A 148 16.48 -4.24 22.50
CA LEU A 148 16.14 -5.28 21.52
C LEU A 148 15.95 -6.64 22.22
N ILE A 149 16.90 -7.02 23.08
CA ILE A 149 16.80 -8.24 23.90
C ILE A 149 15.57 -8.18 24.82
N GLN A 150 15.34 -7.04 25.50
CA GLN A 150 14.20 -6.87 26.40
C GLN A 150 12.83 -7.00 25.69
N THR A 151 12.77 -6.68 24.39
CA THR A 151 11.54 -6.74 23.60
C THR A 151 11.43 -8.01 22.77
N GLU A 152 12.40 -8.92 22.87
CA GLU A 152 12.52 -10.14 22.06
C GLU A 152 12.57 -9.83 20.55
N LEU A 153 13.18 -8.69 20.19
CA LEU A 153 13.34 -8.23 18.82
C LEU A 153 14.81 -8.27 18.42
N THR A 154 15.08 -8.47 17.13
CA THR A 154 16.42 -8.37 16.55
C THR A 154 16.43 -7.40 15.37
N ARG A 155 17.62 -6.92 14.99
CA ARG A 155 17.76 -6.05 13.82
C ARG A 155 17.39 -6.79 12.54
N GLU A 156 17.77 -8.06 12.47
CA GLU A 156 17.48 -8.98 11.38
C GLU A 156 15.96 -9.18 11.25
N LEU A 157 15.26 -9.41 12.37
CA LEU A 157 13.80 -9.55 12.39
C LEU A 157 13.08 -8.28 11.90
N ILE A 158 13.61 -7.10 12.24
CA ILE A 158 13.06 -5.83 11.73
C ILE A 158 13.26 -5.73 10.23
N ASP A 159 14.46 -6.04 9.72
CA ASP A 159 14.74 -6.01 8.28
C ASP A 159 13.87 -7.04 7.51
N ASP A 160 13.64 -8.23 8.10
CA ASP A 160 12.73 -9.25 7.56
C ASP A 160 11.28 -8.76 7.52
N ASP A 161 10.81 -8.13 8.59
CA ASP A 161 9.43 -7.61 8.68
C ASP A 161 9.20 -6.42 7.74
N ILE A 162 10.23 -5.59 7.50
CA ILE A 162 10.20 -4.55 6.46
C ILE A 162 10.06 -5.20 5.08
N SER A 163 10.89 -6.21 4.79
CA SER A 163 10.87 -6.89 3.49
C SER A 163 9.51 -7.56 3.25
N THR A 164 8.95 -8.19 4.28
CA THR A 164 7.63 -8.84 4.25
C THR A 164 6.53 -7.81 4.00
N SER A 165 6.52 -6.71 4.76
CA SER A 165 5.52 -5.65 4.60
C SER A 165 5.58 -5.02 3.21
N ALA A 166 6.78 -4.76 2.69
CA ALA A 166 6.99 -4.24 1.35
C ALA A 166 6.51 -5.19 0.24
N ARG A 167 6.79 -6.50 0.37
CA ARG A 167 6.30 -7.53 -0.58
C ARG A 167 4.79 -7.59 -0.59
N VAL A 168 4.16 -7.63 0.58
CA VAL A 168 2.69 -7.67 0.71
C VAL A 168 2.06 -6.41 0.09
N LEU A 169 2.64 -5.23 0.33
CA LEU A 169 2.13 -3.95 -0.19
C LEU A 169 2.14 -3.93 -1.72
N ARG A 170 3.25 -4.39 -2.30
CA ARG A 170 3.44 -4.52 -3.75
C ARG A 170 2.45 -5.52 -4.35
N ALA A 171 2.33 -6.72 -3.77
CA ALA A 171 1.43 -7.76 -4.25
C ALA A 171 -0.05 -7.36 -4.18
N ALA A 172 -0.47 -6.71 -3.09
CA ALA A 172 -1.80 -6.15 -2.93
C ALA A 172 -2.07 -5.06 -4.00
N SER A 173 -1.11 -4.14 -4.19
CA SER A 173 -1.21 -3.05 -5.18
C SER A 173 -1.40 -3.57 -6.61
N ILE A 174 -0.57 -4.55 -7.03
CA ILE A 174 -0.67 -5.17 -8.36
C ILE A 174 -2.02 -5.88 -8.54
N THR A 175 -2.50 -6.58 -7.50
CA THR A 175 -3.76 -7.32 -7.54
C THR A 175 -4.96 -6.41 -7.72
N ILE A 176 -4.97 -5.31 -6.99
CA ILE A 176 -6.02 -4.29 -7.08
C ILE A 176 -6.00 -3.66 -8.47
N ALA A 177 -4.83 -3.26 -8.97
CA ALA A 177 -4.68 -2.73 -10.32
C ALA A 177 -5.22 -3.71 -11.38
N LYS A 178 -4.88 -5.01 -11.28
CA LYS A 178 -5.39 -6.06 -12.18
C LYS A 178 -6.90 -6.28 -12.06
N LYS A 179 -7.49 -6.21 -10.85
CA LYS A 179 -8.94 -6.33 -10.65
C LYS A 179 -9.70 -5.14 -11.26
N ILE A 180 -9.23 -3.91 -11.00
CA ILE A 180 -9.81 -2.69 -11.56
C ILE A 180 -9.73 -2.70 -13.08
N GLY A 181 -8.56 -3.00 -13.65
CA GLY A 181 -8.38 -3.10 -15.10
C GLY A 181 -9.31 -4.12 -15.75
N ARG A 182 -9.45 -5.32 -15.15
CA ARG A 182 -10.40 -6.33 -15.63
C ARG A 182 -11.86 -5.87 -15.53
N GLY A 183 -12.23 -5.17 -14.45
CA GLY A 183 -13.57 -4.60 -14.29
C GLY A 183 -13.91 -3.57 -15.37
N LEU A 184 -12.99 -2.63 -15.63
CA LEU A 184 -13.13 -1.63 -16.68
C LEU A 184 -13.26 -2.27 -18.07
N MET A 185 -12.45 -3.28 -18.38
CA MET A 185 -12.56 -4.02 -19.65
C MET A 185 -13.89 -4.77 -19.80
N ARG A 186 -14.46 -5.30 -18.72
CA ARG A 186 -15.79 -5.93 -18.75
C ARG A 186 -16.89 -4.90 -18.97
N PHE A 187 -16.80 -3.75 -18.30
CA PHE A 187 -17.74 -2.65 -18.47
C PHE A 187 -17.70 -2.08 -19.90
N GLY A 188 -16.51 -1.84 -20.46
CA GLY A 188 -16.36 -1.39 -21.85
C GLY A 188 -16.99 -2.36 -22.86
N ARG A 189 -16.80 -3.67 -22.68
CA ARG A 189 -17.44 -4.70 -23.52
C ARG A 189 -18.97 -4.72 -23.37
N PHE A 190 -19.48 -4.51 -22.16
CA PHE A 190 -20.92 -4.44 -21.92
C PHE A 190 -21.55 -3.25 -22.65
N ILE A 191 -20.95 -2.07 -22.57
CA ILE A 191 -21.40 -0.87 -23.29
C ILE A 191 -21.33 -1.10 -24.81
N ALA A 192 -20.24 -1.65 -25.32
CA ALA A 192 -20.09 -1.96 -26.74
C ALA A 192 -21.16 -2.96 -27.25
N LYS A 193 -21.55 -3.94 -26.44
CA LYS A 193 -22.61 -4.90 -26.78
C LYS A 193 -23.98 -4.22 -26.81
N LYS A 194 -24.25 -3.32 -25.86
CA LYS A 194 -25.53 -2.58 -25.77
C LYS A 194 -25.71 -1.49 -26.84
N LEU A 195 -24.62 -1.08 -27.50
CA LEU A 195 -24.64 -0.12 -28.61
C LEU A 195 -24.82 -0.80 -29.99
N LYS A 196 -24.66 -2.13 -30.06
CA LYS A 196 -24.87 -2.94 -31.27
C LYS A 196 -26.24 -3.63 -31.31
N ALA A 197 -27.03 -3.53 -30.23
CA ALA A 197 -28.39 -4.06 -30.09
C ALA A 197 -29.38 -2.91 -30.06
#